data_AF-A0A956KWT8-F1
#
_entry.id   AF-A0A956KWT8-F1
#
_cell.length_a   1.000
_cell.length_b   1.000
_cell.length_c   1.000
_cell.angle_alpha   90.00
_cell.angle_beta   90.00
_cell.angle_gamma   90.00
#
_symmetry.space_group_name_H-M   'P 1'
#
loop_
_entity.id
_entity.type
_entity.pdbx_description
1 polymer ?
#
loop_
_entity_poly.entity_id
_entity_poly.type
_entity_poly.pdbx_seq_one_letter_code
_entity_poly.pdbx_strand_id
1 'polypeptide(L)'
;VCGFDPFCCSNTWDDICADHAAMECVLCGGGSTGGSGGMGTSDCCMANSGVAGCDDATCEVAVCSVDAFCCNNEWDQICADQAQVQCPALCP
;
A
#
# COMPACT_ATOMS: atom_id res chain seq x y z
N VAL A 1 -7.15 18.28 -9.82
CA VAL A 1 -5.76 18.66 -10.20
C VAL A 1 -5.70 19.84 -11.16
N CYS A 2 -6.15 19.74 -12.41
CA CYS A 2 -5.94 20.81 -13.41
C CYS A 2 -6.57 22.18 -13.12
N GLY A 3 -7.59 22.26 -12.26
CA GLY A 3 -8.15 23.53 -11.79
C GLY A 3 -7.32 24.21 -10.69
N PHE A 4 -6.37 23.49 -10.10
CA PHE A 4 -5.49 23.97 -9.02
C PHE A 4 -4.06 24.14 -9.52
N ASP A 5 -3.57 23.17 -10.31
CA ASP A 5 -2.28 23.24 -10.99
C ASP A 5 -2.43 23.00 -12.50
N PRO A 6 -2.36 24.07 -13.33
CA PRO A 6 -2.41 23.96 -14.79
C PRO A 6 -1.24 23.19 -15.41
N PHE A 7 -0.09 23.09 -14.74
CA PHE A 7 1.07 22.35 -15.26
C PHE A 7 0.77 20.87 -15.42
N CYS A 8 -0.03 20.29 -14.52
CA CYS A 8 -0.48 18.90 -14.57
C CYS A 8 -1.36 18.55 -15.79
N CYS A 9 -1.94 19.54 -16.47
CA CYS A 9 -2.77 19.33 -17.67
C CYS A 9 -2.12 19.79 -18.97
N SER A 10 -1.05 20.59 -18.90
CA SER A 10 -0.48 21.27 -20.07
C SER A 10 0.97 20.89 -20.37
N ASN A 11 1.69 20.31 -19.41
CA ASN A 11 3.09 19.94 -19.60
C ASN A 11 3.27 18.43 -19.48
N THR A 12 3.27 17.90 -18.25
CA THR A 12 3.51 16.49 -17.97
C THR A 12 2.85 16.09 -16.67
N TRP A 13 2.35 14.86 -16.63
CA TRP A 13 1.88 14.24 -15.39
C TRP A 13 3.08 13.68 -14.63
N ASP A 14 3.31 14.16 -13.41
CA ASP A 14 4.40 13.74 -12.53
C ASP A 14 3.89 13.32 -11.14
N ASP A 15 4.81 12.95 -10.25
CA ASP A 15 4.50 12.45 -8.91
C ASP A 15 3.77 13.50 -8.06
N ILE A 16 4.04 14.80 -8.27
CA ILE A 16 3.34 15.89 -7.58
C ILE A 16 1.89 15.98 -8.05
N CYS A 17 1.65 15.84 -9.36
CA CYS A 17 0.30 15.78 -9.92
C CYS A 17 -0.46 14.54 -9.44
N ALA A 18 0.22 13.40 -9.27
CA ALA A 18 -0.34 12.16 -8.73
C ALA A 18 -0.72 12.30 -7.25
N ASP A 19 0.15 12.89 -6.42
CA ASP A 19 -0.10 13.15 -5.00
C ASP A 19 -1.31 14.07 -4.81
N HIS A 20 -1.40 15.14 -5.61
CA HIS A 20 -2.53 16.06 -5.56
C HIS A 20 -3.83 15.41 -6.04
N ALA A 21 -3.75 14.50 -7.03
CA ALA A 21 -4.90 13.71 -7.46
C ALA A 21 -5.37 12.76 -6.36
N ALA A 22 -4.45 12.13 -5.64
CA ALA A 22 -4.72 11.20 -4.57
C ALA A 22 -5.38 11.89 -3.36
N MET A 23 -4.97 13.12 -3.05
CA MET A 23 -5.61 13.91 -1.98
C MET A 23 -7.06 14.30 -2.29
N GLU A 24 -7.39 14.56 -3.56
CA GLU A 24 -8.69 15.12 -3.96
C GLU A 24 -9.67 14.07 -4.53
N CYS A 25 -9.17 12.90 -4.96
CA CYS A 25 -9.99 11.84 -5.56
C CYS A 25 -10.24 10.70 -4.56
N VAL A 26 -11.41 10.70 -3.91
CA VAL A 26 -11.88 9.61 -3.03
C VAL A 26 -11.90 8.24 -3.74
N LEU A 27 -12.16 8.24 -5.05
CA LEU A 27 -12.19 7.03 -5.88
C LEU A 27 -10.79 6.51 -6.28
N CYS A 28 -9.74 7.30 -6.08
CA CYS A 28 -8.32 6.88 -6.15
C CYS A 28 -7.63 7.03 -4.78
N GLY A 29 -8.28 6.62 -3.69
CA GLY A 29 -7.66 6.53 -2.36
C GLY A 29 -7.78 7.78 -1.46
N GLY A 30 -8.57 8.78 -1.84
CA GLY A 30 -8.85 9.97 -1.01
C GLY A 30 -9.79 9.71 0.17
N GLY A 31 -9.52 8.68 0.97
CA GLY A 31 -10.26 8.33 2.17
C GLY A 31 -9.32 8.17 3.37
N SER A 32 -8.72 9.26 3.81
CA SER A 32 -8.17 9.47 5.16
C SER A 32 -7.48 8.28 5.86
N THR A 33 -6.32 7.84 5.36
CA THR A 33 -5.14 7.43 6.15
C THR A 33 -4.01 7.06 5.20
N GLY A 34 -2.90 7.81 5.23
CA GLY A 34 -1.63 7.39 4.61
C GLY A 34 -1.50 7.75 3.13
N GLY A 35 -0.98 8.95 2.86
CA GLY A 35 -0.38 9.22 1.55
C GLY A 35 0.86 8.35 1.38
N SER A 36 0.86 7.52 0.34
CA SER A 36 2.05 7.06 -0.36
C SER A 36 1.59 6.62 -1.75
N GLY A 37 2.03 7.35 -2.77
CA GLY A 37 1.96 6.88 -4.14
C GLY A 37 2.63 5.50 -4.22
N GLY A 38 1.85 4.49 -4.52
CA GLY A 38 2.31 3.13 -4.67
C GLY A 38 1.14 2.23 -5.02
N MET A 39 1.15 1.67 -6.23
CA MET A 39 0.31 0.51 -6.53
C MET A 39 0.54 -0.56 -5.46
N GLY A 40 -0.51 -0.96 -4.75
CA GLY A 40 -0.41 -1.89 -3.62
C GLY A 40 -1.37 -1.47 -2.52
N THR A 41 -2.68 -1.61 -2.76
CA THR A 41 -3.73 -1.26 -1.78
C THR A 41 -3.78 -2.21 -0.58
N SER A 42 -2.89 -3.21 -0.53
CA SER A 42 -2.92 -4.25 0.50
C SER A 42 -2.15 -3.80 1.74
N ASP A 43 -2.73 -4.04 2.91
CA ASP A 43 -2.04 -3.82 4.17
C ASP A 43 -0.90 -4.85 4.38
N CYS A 44 -0.84 -5.92 3.56
CA CYS A 44 0.25 -6.90 3.57
C CYS A 44 1.63 -6.29 3.32
N CYS A 45 1.70 -5.18 2.58
CA CYS A 45 2.97 -4.56 2.18
C CYS A 45 3.55 -3.60 3.21
N MET A 46 2.85 -3.39 4.32
CA MET A 46 3.26 -2.50 5.40
C MET A 46 3.11 -3.19 6.75
N ALA A 47 3.89 -2.73 7.74
CA ALA A 47 3.74 -3.22 9.10
C ALA A 47 2.40 -2.74 9.71
N ASN A 48 1.58 -3.69 10.15
CA ASN A 48 0.32 -3.46 10.87
C ASN A 48 0.52 -3.88 12.34
N SER A 49 1.28 -3.08 13.08
CA SER A 49 1.59 -3.36 14.48
C SER A 49 0.31 -3.52 15.31
N GLY A 50 0.21 -4.64 16.04
CA GLY A 50 -0.94 -4.96 16.88
C GLY A 50 -2.10 -5.69 16.19
N VAL A 51 -2.00 -5.99 14.91
CA VAL A 51 -2.92 -6.88 14.19
C VAL A 51 -2.12 -8.02 13.59
N ALA A 52 -2.57 -9.27 13.77
CA ALA A 52 -1.99 -10.41 13.09
C ALA A 52 -2.65 -10.60 11.72
N GLY A 53 -1.86 -11.02 10.73
CA GLY A 53 -2.34 -11.22 9.36
C GLY A 53 -2.43 -9.93 8.55
N CYS A 54 -2.94 -10.08 7.33
CA CYS A 54 -3.10 -8.99 6.36
C CYS A 54 -4.39 -9.17 5.54
N ASP A 55 -4.71 -8.22 4.66
CA ASP A 55 -5.97 -8.16 3.94
C ASP A 55 -6.05 -9.12 2.74
N ASP A 56 -4.92 -9.70 2.31
CA ASP A 56 -4.87 -10.76 1.30
C ASP A 56 -4.58 -12.14 1.92
N ALA A 57 -5.59 -13.01 1.95
CA ALA A 57 -5.48 -14.34 2.54
C ALA A 57 -4.46 -15.25 1.84
N THR A 58 -4.18 -15.06 0.54
CA THR A 58 -3.18 -15.88 -0.17
C THR A 58 -1.78 -15.47 0.26
N CYS A 59 -1.56 -14.15 0.35
CA CYS A 59 -0.29 -13.59 0.79
C CYS A 59 -0.03 -13.86 2.26
N GLU A 60 -1.03 -13.66 3.11
CA GLU A 60 -0.96 -13.99 4.53
C GLU A 60 -0.52 -15.44 4.70
N VAL A 61 -1.20 -16.42 4.10
CA VAL A 61 -0.84 -17.84 4.23
C VAL A 61 0.58 -18.14 3.76
N ALA A 62 1.04 -17.48 2.68
CA ALA A 62 2.40 -17.63 2.21
C ALA A 62 3.42 -17.11 3.25
N VAL A 63 3.19 -15.92 3.80
CA VAL A 63 4.03 -15.34 4.87
C VAL A 63 3.94 -16.17 6.16
N CYS A 64 2.76 -16.63 6.59
CA CYS A 64 2.56 -17.48 7.76
C CYS A 64 3.36 -18.79 7.67
N SER A 65 3.51 -19.33 6.45
CA SER A 65 4.23 -20.58 6.23
C SER A 65 5.74 -20.41 6.40
N VAL A 66 6.24 -19.19 6.25
CA VAL A 66 7.63 -18.80 6.50
C VAL A 66 7.82 -18.43 7.96
N ASP A 67 6.94 -17.57 8.49
CA ASP A 67 6.95 -17.13 9.88
C ASP A 67 5.54 -17.13 10.48
N ALA A 68 5.30 -18.05 11.41
CA ALA A 68 4.04 -18.16 12.11
C ALA A 68 3.76 -16.97 13.06
N PHE A 69 4.78 -16.18 13.43
CA PHE A 69 4.60 -14.97 14.23
C PHE A 69 3.68 -13.97 13.54
N CYS A 70 3.81 -13.82 12.22
CA CYS A 70 3.03 -12.87 11.40
C CYS A 70 1.52 -13.05 11.51
N CYS A 71 1.07 -14.27 11.82
CA CYS A 71 -0.34 -14.65 11.81
C CYS A 71 -0.88 -15.02 13.19
N ASN A 72 0.00 -15.15 14.18
CA ASN A 72 -0.38 -15.46 15.56
C ASN A 72 -0.15 -14.30 16.53
N ASN A 73 0.75 -13.37 16.19
CA ASN A 73 1.18 -12.31 17.10
C ASN A 73 0.91 -10.93 16.50
N GLU A 74 1.63 -10.57 15.44
CA GLU A 74 1.49 -9.28 14.77
C GLU A 74 2.12 -9.30 13.39
N TRP A 75 1.58 -8.48 12.50
CA TRP A 75 2.15 -8.20 11.20
C TRP A 75 3.13 -7.03 11.32
N ASP A 76 4.40 -7.33 11.56
CA ASP A 76 5.44 -6.31 11.73
C ASP A 76 6.18 -6.01 10.40
N GLN A 77 7.27 -5.24 10.48
CA GLN A 77 8.07 -4.91 9.30
C GLN A 77 8.72 -6.16 8.68
N ILE A 78 9.04 -7.18 9.48
CA ILE A 78 9.60 -8.44 8.96
C ILE A 78 8.53 -9.14 8.14
N CYS A 79 7.29 -9.19 8.61
CA CYS A 79 6.16 -9.74 7.88
C CYS A 79 5.90 -9.00 6.55
N ALA A 80 5.96 -7.67 6.56
CA ALA A 80 5.84 -6.84 5.35
C ALA A 80 6.99 -7.09 4.35
N ASP A 81 8.23 -7.22 4.83
CA ASP A 81 9.39 -7.53 3.99
C ASP A 81 9.27 -8.95 3.40
N GLN A 82 8.72 -9.91 4.17
CA GLN A 82 8.40 -11.24 3.63
C GLN A 82 7.31 -11.17 2.56
N ALA A 83 6.28 -10.33 2.75
CA ALA A 83 5.22 -10.15 1.76
C ALA A 83 5.75 -9.60 0.42
N GLN A 84 6.78 -8.76 0.41
CA GLN A 84 7.44 -8.33 -0.84
C GLN A 84 8.06 -9.50 -1.62
N VAL A 85 8.56 -10.51 -0.92
CA VAL A 85 9.19 -11.69 -1.53
C VAL A 85 8.16 -12.75 -1.92
N GLN A 86 7.19 -13.02 -1.04
CA GLN A 86 6.17 -14.05 -1.25
C GLN A 86 5.07 -13.56 -2.20
N CYS A 87 4.82 -12.25 -2.24
CA CYS A 87 3.70 -11.62 -2.92
C CYS A 87 4.14 -10.39 -3.76
N PRO A 88 5.13 -10.53 -4.66
CA PRO A 88 5.68 -9.40 -5.41
C PRO A 88 4.68 -8.73 -6.35
N ALA A 89 3.57 -9.39 -6.67
CA ALA A 89 2.47 -8.81 -7.45
C ALA A 89 1.51 -7.96 -6.60
N LEU A 90 1.45 -8.21 -5.28
CA LEU A 90 0.68 -7.42 -4.31
C LEU A 90 1.49 -6.23 -3.79
N CYS A 91 2.80 -6.45 -3.61
CA CYS A 91 3.77 -5.47 -3.13
C CYS A 91 4.83 -5.22 -4.22
N PRO A 92 4.55 -4.37 -5.23
CA PRO A 92 5.47 -4.08 -6.32
C PRO A 92 6.63 -3.14 -5.94
#